data_AF-A0A7Y2AZN1-F1
#
_entry.id   AF-A0A7Y2AZN1-F1
#
_cell.length_a   1.000
_cell.length_b   1.000
_cell.length_c   1.000
_cell.angle_alpha   90.00
_cell.angle_beta   90.00
_cell.angle_gamma   90.00
#
_symmetry.space_group_name_H-M   'P 1'
#
loop_
_entity.id
_entity.type
_entity.pdbx_description
1 polymer ?
#
loop_
_entity_poly.entity_id
_entity_poly.type
_entity_poly.pdbx_seq_one_letter_code
_entity_poly.pdbx_strand_id
1 'polypeptide(L)' 'MSKGQSLQEPFLNALRRERVPVSIYLVNGIKLQGQVESFDQFVVLLK' A
#
# COMPACT_ATOMS: atom_id res chain seq x y z
N MET A 1 -9.74 23.25 -6.02
CA MET A 1 -8.73 22.77 -5.05
C MET A 1 -7.74 21.92 -5.81
N SER A 2 -6.50 22.38 -5.98
CA SER A 2 -5.44 21.53 -6.50
C SER A 2 -5.29 20.35 -5.56
N LYS A 3 -5.87 19.20 -5.94
CA LYS A 3 -5.51 17.90 -5.35
C LYS A 3 -4.03 17.74 -5.65
N GLY A 4 -3.16 18.18 -4.74
CA GLY A 4 -1.74 17.86 -4.78
C GLY A 4 -1.67 16.37 -5.07
N GLN A 5 -0.98 15.98 -6.14
CA GLN A 5 -0.97 14.61 -6.63
C GLN A 5 -0.75 13.67 -5.45
N SER A 6 -1.78 12.90 -5.10
CA SER A 6 -1.73 12.02 -3.94
C SER A 6 -0.60 11.02 -4.17
N LEU A 7 0.43 11.05 -3.34
CA LEU A 7 1.58 10.13 -3.44
C LEU A 7 1.17 8.68 -3.20
N GLN A 8 0.04 8.45 -2.52
CA GLN A 8 -0.44 7.14 -2.13
C GLN A 8 -0.73 6.24 -3.33
N GLU A 9 -1.50 6.72 -4.30
CA GLU A 9 -1.92 5.91 -5.46
C GLU A 9 -0.74 5.48 -6.34
N PRO A 10 0.18 6.39 -6.76
CA PRO A 10 1.37 5.99 -7.52
C PRO A 10 2.27 5.03 -6.73
N PHE A 11 2.46 5.28 -5.43
CA PHE A 11 3.31 4.45 -4.57
C PHE A 11 2.76 3.04 -4.41
N LEU A 12 1.49 2.89 -4.00
CA LEU A 12 0.86 1.58 -3.84
C LEU A 12 0.74 0.83 -5.17
N ASN A 13 0.51 1.54 -6.29
CA ASN A 13 0.50 0.91 -7.61
C ASN A 13 1.88 0.41 -8.04
N ALA A 14 2.96 1.12 -7.75
CA ALA A 14 4.31 0.66 -8.03
C ALA A 14 4.61 -0.64 -7.28
N LEU A 15 4.34 -0.67 -5.97
CA LEU A 15 4.52 -1.86 -5.12
C LEU A 15 3.72 -3.07 -5.63
N ARG A 16 2.46 -2.86 -6.03
CA ARG A 16 1.59 -3.90 -6.60
C ARG A 16 2.11 -4.43 -7.94
N ARG A 17 2.45 -3.54 -8.87
CA ARG A 17 2.87 -3.91 -10.23
C ARG A 17 4.20 -4.66 -10.24
N GLU A 18 5.15 -4.21 -9.43
CA GLU A 18 6.48 -4.79 -9.32
C GLU A 18 6.54 -5.96 -8.33
N ARG A 19 5.41 -6.28 -7.66
CA ARG A 19 5.31 -7.34 -6.63
C ARG A 19 6.38 -7.21 -5.56
N VAL A 20 6.62 -5.98 -5.12
CA VAL A 20 7.65 -5.66 -4.11
C VAL A 20 7.25 -6.30 -2.78
N PRO A 21 8.11 -7.10 -2.12
CA PRO A 21 7.88 -7.54 -0.76
C PRO A 21 7.84 -6.34 0.19
N VAL A 22 6.74 -6.17 0.92
CA VAL A 22 6.52 -5.06 1.84
C VAL A 22 6.45 -5.53 3.29
N SER A 23 6.74 -4.62 4.22
CA SER A 23 6.42 -4.74 5.64
C SER A 23 5.44 -3.64 6.01
N ILE A 24 4.23 -4.00 6.47
CA ILE A 24 3.19 -3.06 6.92
C ILE A 24 3.14 -3.11 8.44
N TYR A 25 3.32 -1.95 9.07
CA TYR A 25 3.23 -1.82 10.52
C TYR A 25 1.85 -1.26 10.88
N LEU A 26 1.08 -2.03 11.64
CA LEU A 26 -0.21 -1.59 12.18
C LEU A 26 0.03 -0.67 13.39
N VAL A 27 -0.94 0.19 13.69
CA VAL A 27 -0.86 1.16 14.80
C VAL A 27 -0.67 0.51 16.18
N ASN A 28 -1.08 -0.76 16.33
CA ASN A 28 -0.87 -1.55 17.54
C ASN A 28 0.52 -2.21 17.62
N GLY A 29 1.39 -1.96 16.65
CA GLY A 29 2.75 -2.49 16.58
C GLY A 29 2.91 -3.83 15.88
N ILE A 30 1.81 -4.49 15.45
CA ILE A 30 1.90 -5.73 14.67
C ILE A 30 2.52 -5.44 13.30
N LYS A 31 3.51 -6.26 12.90
CA LYS A 31 4.13 -6.23 11.58
C LYS A 31 3.52 -7.33 10.70
N LEU A 32 2.97 -6.93 9.55
CA LEU A 32 2.57 -7.83 8.48
C LEU A 32 3.62 -7.81 7.37
N GLN A 33 3.86 -8.96 6.74
CA GLN A 33 4.78 -9.09 5.60
C GLN A 33 4.07 -9.79 4.46
N GLY A 34 4.31 -9.33 3.23
CA GLY A 34 3.66 -9.86 2.04
C GLY A 34 3.87 -8.98 0.82
N GLN A 35 3.02 -9.13 -0.18
CA GLN A 35 2.96 -8.28 -1.37
C GLN A 35 1.57 -7.64 -1.49
N VAL A 36 1.52 -6.41 -2.01
CA VAL A 36 0.24 -5.74 -2.28
C VAL A 36 -0.43 -6.41 -3.49
N GLU A 37 -1.58 -7.04 -3.28
CA GLU A 37 -2.37 -7.68 -4.34
C GLU A 37 -3.34 -6.67 -4.98
N SER A 38 -4.05 -5.91 -4.16
CA SER A 38 -4.97 -4.83 -4.58
C SER A 38 -5.19 -3.81 -3.45
N PHE A 39 -5.77 -2.65 -3.76
CA PHE A 39 -6.12 -1.63 -2.77
C PHE A 39 -7.22 -0.70 -3.29
N ASP A 40 -7.90 -0.02 -2.37
CA ASP A 40 -8.79 1.11 -2.64
C ASP A 40 -8.46 2.28 -1.69
N GLN A 41 -9.38 3.23 -1.53
CA GLN A 41 -9.17 4.41 -0.68
C GLN A 41 -9.02 4.06 0.82
N PHE A 42 -9.53 2.93 1.28
CA PHE A 42 -9.63 2.57 2.70
C PHE A 42 -8.86 1.31 3.07
N VAL A 43 -8.69 0.35 2.14
CA VAL A 43 -8.10 -0.95 2.44
C VAL A 43 -7.01 -1.38 1.45
N VAL A 44 -6.13 -2.25 1.93
CA VAL A 44 -5.08 -2.93 1.15
C VAL A 44 -5.23 -4.43 1.33
N LEU A 45 -5.30 -5.18 0.22
CA LEU A 45 -5.22 -6.64 0.22
C LEU A 45 -3.75 -7.06 0.16
N LEU A 46 -3.30 -7.79 1.17
CA LEU A 46 -1.93 -8.27 1.33
C LEU A 46 -1.90 -9.80 1.15
N LYS A 47 -0.99 -10.30 0.30
CA LYS A 47 -0.76 -11.72 0.06
C LYS A 47 0.59 -12.19 0.58
#